data_AF-A0A6J4YES7-F1
#
_entry.id   AF-A0A6J4YES7-F1
#
_cell.length_a   1.000
_cell.length_b   1.000
_cell.length_c   1.000
_cell.angle_alpha   90.00
_cell.angle_beta   90.00
_cell.angle_gamma   90.00
#
_symmetry.space_group_name_H-M   'P 1'
#
loop_
_entity.id
_entity.type
_entity.pdbx_description
1 polymer ?
#
loop_
_entity_poly.entity_id
_entity_poly.type
_entity_poly.pdbx_seq_one_letter_code
_entity_poly.pdbx_strand_id
1 'polypeptide(L)'
;MAPYGAYLAGSLGDGEDMAVAEIDLNAIVRQKNVLDTAGHYSRPDIFKLSIDRSERRVLEEMERKFDEIAAVHVGSGPSGPEAGG
;
A
#
# COMPACT_ATOMS: atom_id res chain seq x y z
N MET A 1 -21.23 -17.90 -0.16
CA MET A 1 -20.75 -18.69 -1.31
C MET A 1 -19.51 -19.45 -0.87
N ALA A 2 -19.41 -20.74 -1.19
CA ALA A 2 -18.26 -21.59 -0.89
C ALA A 2 -17.06 -21.23 -1.79
N PRO A 3 -15.83 -21.67 -1.48
CA PRO A 3 -14.64 -21.36 -2.28
C PRO A 3 -14.73 -21.76 -3.77
N TYR A 4 -15.52 -22.79 -4.09
CA TYR A 4 -15.77 -23.26 -5.46
C TYR A 4 -17.01 -22.62 -6.11
N GLY A 5 -17.65 -21.67 -5.43
CA GLY A 5 -18.72 -20.87 -5.98
C GLY A 5 -20.15 -21.33 -5.72
N ALA A 6 -20.36 -22.39 -4.93
CA ALA A 6 -21.72 -22.77 -4.56
C ALA A 6 -22.32 -21.83 -3.50
N TYR A 7 -23.63 -21.64 -3.54
CA TYR A 7 -24.35 -21.05 -2.41
C TYR A 7 -24.32 -22.01 -1.22
N LEU A 8 -24.03 -21.48 -0.03
CA LEU A 8 -23.93 -22.27 1.21
C LEU A 8 -25.28 -22.42 1.91
N ALA A 9 -26.17 -21.46 1.71
CA ALA A 9 -27.57 -21.52 2.11
C ALA A 9 -28.42 -21.06 0.92
N GLY A 10 -29.64 -21.57 0.83
CA GLY A 10 -30.61 -21.17 -0.18
C GLY A 10 -31.06 -19.72 -0.02
N SER A 11 -31.76 -19.20 -1.02
CA SER A 11 -32.44 -17.91 -0.89
C SER A 11 -33.53 -18.01 0.17
N LEU A 12 -33.63 -16.98 1.02
CA LEU A 12 -34.78 -16.82 1.90
C LEU A 12 -35.96 -16.27 1.11
N GLY A 13 -37.18 -16.67 1.52
CA GLY A 13 -38.43 -16.15 0.97
C GLY A 13 -38.88 -14.85 1.66
N ASP A 14 -40.12 -14.45 1.40
CA ASP A 14 -40.73 -13.31 2.09
C ASP A 14 -41.03 -13.63 3.56
N GLY A 15 -40.82 -12.66 4.46
CA GLY A 15 -41.03 -12.81 5.91
C GLY A 15 -39.73 -12.90 6.71
N GLU A 16 -39.84 -13.18 8.00
CA GLU A 16 -38.69 -13.36 8.90
C GLU A 16 -38.16 -14.80 8.82
N ASP A 17 -36.90 -14.97 8.42
CA ASP A 17 -36.24 -16.28 8.33
C ASP A 17 -34.71 -16.14 8.51
N MET A 18 -34.00 -17.27 8.66
CA MET A 18 -32.55 -17.30 8.89
C MET A 18 -31.85 -18.34 7.99
N ALA A 19 -30.88 -17.86 7.21
CA ALA A 19 -30.00 -18.71 6.41
C ALA A 19 -28.76 -19.14 7.21
N VAL A 20 -28.71 -20.42 7.59
CA VAL A 20 -27.58 -21.03 8.32
C VAL A 20 -26.84 -22.01 7.42
N ALA A 21 -25.52 -22.04 7.51
CA ALA A 21 -24.69 -23.01 6.78
C ALA A 21 -23.44 -23.39 7.57
N GLU A 22 -22.97 -24.62 7.34
CA GLU A 22 -21.68 -25.09 7.86
C GLU A 22 -20.54 -24.72 6.91
N ILE A 23 -19.38 -24.40 7.48
CA ILE A 23 -18.18 -24.00 6.73
C ILE A 23 -17.06 -25.00 6.99
N ASP A 24 -16.65 -25.71 5.94
CA ASP A 24 -15.41 -26.52 5.96
C ASP A 24 -14.21 -25.66 5.56
N LEU A 25 -13.36 -25.32 6.53
CA LEU A 25 -12.14 -24.54 6.28
C LEU A 25 -11.12 -25.32 5.42
N ASN A 26 -11.16 -26.65 5.40
CA ASN A 26 -10.26 -27.44 4.54
C ASN A 26 -10.57 -27.27 3.05
N ALA A 27 -11.79 -26.83 2.71
CA ALA A 27 -12.16 -26.50 1.34
C ALA A 27 -11.30 -25.37 0.75
N ILE A 28 -10.77 -24.47 1.60
CA ILE A 28 -9.89 -23.38 1.17
C ILE A 28 -8.60 -23.93 0.57
N VAL A 29 -7.97 -24.90 1.25
CA VAL A 29 -6.71 -25.51 0.77
C VAL A 29 -6.94 -26.25 -0.54
N ARG A 30 -8.02 -27.03 -0.63
CA ARG A 30 -8.37 -27.73 -1.86
C ARG A 30 -8.58 -26.76 -3.03
N GLN A 31 -9.30 -25.67 -2.80
CA GLN A 31 -9.55 -24.68 -3.86
C GLN A 31 -8.29 -23.91 -4.24
N LYS A 32 -7.42 -23.58 -3.27
CA LYS A 32 -6.13 -22.94 -3.55
C LYS A 32 -5.23 -23.83 -4.41
N ASN A 33 -5.27 -25.16 -4.23
CA ASN A 33 -4.54 -26.08 -5.11
C ASN A 33 -5.06 -26.06 -6.56
N VAL A 34 -6.35 -25.78 -6.76
CA VAL A 34 -6.94 -25.62 -8.11
C VAL A 34 -6.54 -24.29 -8.73
N LEU A 35 -6.59 -23.21 -7.95
CA LEU A 35 -6.26 -21.85 -8.41
C LEU A 35 -5.56 -21.04 -7.31
N ASP A 36 -4.26 -20.77 -7.51
CA ASP A 36 -3.45 -19.93 -6.62
C ASP A 36 -2.85 -18.74 -7.37
N THR A 37 -3.63 -17.66 -7.49
CA THR A 37 -3.27 -16.45 -8.26
C THR A 37 -2.10 -15.67 -7.67
N ALA A 38 -1.95 -15.69 -6.34
CA ALA A 38 -0.85 -15.02 -5.65
C ALA A 38 0.38 -15.92 -5.45
N GLY A 39 0.27 -17.23 -5.72
CA GLY A 39 1.36 -18.21 -5.59
C GLY A 39 1.86 -18.70 -6.94
N HIS A 40 1.59 -19.97 -7.28
CA HIS A 40 2.19 -20.62 -8.46
C HIS A 40 1.86 -19.94 -9.79
N TYR A 41 0.68 -19.31 -9.91
CA TYR A 41 0.29 -18.57 -11.11
C TYR A 41 0.74 -17.10 -11.08
N SER A 42 1.45 -16.66 -10.04
CA SER A 42 1.96 -15.29 -9.98
C SER A 42 3.02 -15.06 -11.06
N ARG A 43 2.93 -13.90 -11.72
CA ARG A 43 3.89 -13.42 -12.73
C ARG A 43 4.42 -12.05 -12.34
N PRO A 44 5.30 -11.98 -11.32
CA PRO A 44 5.84 -10.72 -10.82
C PRO A 44 6.71 -10.00 -11.86
N ASP A 45 7.15 -10.70 -12.90
CA ASP A 45 7.83 -10.15 -14.07
C ASP A 45 6.90 -9.41 -15.05
N ILE A 46 5.59 -9.69 -15.02
CA ILE A 46 4.58 -9.00 -15.84
C ILE A 46 3.91 -7.89 -15.02
N PHE A 47 3.46 -8.21 -13.81
CA PHE A 47 2.68 -7.30 -12.99
C PHE A 47 3.11 -7.35 -11.53
N LYS A 48 3.34 -6.18 -10.95
CA LYS A 48 3.61 -6.00 -9.52
C LYS A 48 2.72 -4.91 -8.96
N LEU A 49 2.01 -5.23 -7.88
CA LEU A 49 1.21 -4.27 -7.12
C LEU A 49 2.00 -3.83 -5.88
N SER A 50 2.27 -2.52 -5.77
CA SER A 50 2.81 -1.90 -4.55
C SER A 50 1.68 -1.17 -3.83
N ILE A 51 1.55 -1.38 -2.52
CA ILE A 51 0.50 -0.76 -1.70
C ILE A 51 1.19 0.11 -0.66
N ASP A 52 0.93 1.42 -0.70
CA ASP A 52 1.21 2.34 0.38
C ASP A 52 0.12 2.18 1.46
N ARG A 53 0.50 1.65 2.62
CA ARG A 53 -0.38 1.46 3.77
C ARG A 53 -0.19 2.54 4.85
N SER A 54 0.57 3.59 4.55
CA SER A 54 0.72 4.71 5.49
C SER A 54 -0.64 5.37 5.76
N GLU A 55 -0.80 5.88 6.97
CA GLU A 55 -1.97 6.69 7.33
C GLU A 55 -1.97 7.95 6.44
N ARG A 56 -3.00 8.12 5.62
CA ARG A 56 -3.15 9.30 4.77
C ARG A 56 -3.74 10.43 5.60
N ARG A 57 -2.89 11.28 6.15
CA ARG A 57 -3.31 12.44 6.94
C ARG A 57 -3.72 13.58 6.02
N VAL A 58 -4.77 14.29 6.42
CA VAL A 58 -5.27 15.48 5.70
C VAL A 58 -4.35 16.70 5.88
N LEU A 59 -3.47 16.64 6.88
CA LEU A 59 -2.48 17.65 7.19
C LEU A 59 -1.14 16.97 7.44
N GLU A 60 -0.08 17.48 6.82
CA GLU A 60 1.31 17.17 7.15
C GLU A 60 1.95 18.41 7.75
N GLU A 61 2.41 18.31 9.00
CA GLU A 61 3.22 19.34 9.61
C GLU A 61 4.64 19.25 9.04
N MET A 62 5.00 20.21 8.19
CA MET A 62 6.37 20.35 7.73
C MET A 62 7.15 21.26 8.68
N GLU A 63 8.09 20.70 9.44
CA GLU A 63 9.14 21.51 10.08
C GLU A 63 10.07 22.05 9.00
N ARG A 64 9.94 23.33 8.65
CA ARG A 64 11.01 24.02 7.93
C ARG A 64 12.19 24.17 8.89
N LYS A 65 13.32 23.56 8.56
CA LYS A 65 14.60 23.92 9.19
C LYS A 65 14.97 25.32 8.70
N PHE A 66 14.82 26.30 9.58
CA PHE A 66 15.15 27.70 9.31
C PHE A 66 16.66 27.99 9.21
N ASP A 67 17.51 27.00 9.45
CA ASP A 67 18.96 27.17 9.54
C ASP A 67 19.66 27.52 8.21
N GLU A 68 19.02 27.34 7.06
CA GLU A 68 19.63 27.64 5.75
C GLU A 68 19.50 29.11 5.29
N ILE A 69 18.60 29.91 5.87
CA ILE A 69 18.39 31.30 5.42
C ILE A 69 19.56 32.21 5.87
N ALA A 70 20.24 31.87 6.98
CA ALA A 70 21.34 32.69 7.50
C ALA A 70 22.62 32.61 6.65
N ALA A 71 22.81 31.56 5.84
CA ALA A 71 24.02 31.37 5.03
C ALA A 71 24.01 32.14 3.69
N VAL A 72 22.84 32.61 3.23
CA VAL A 72 22.68 33.23 1.89
C VAL A 72 23.03 34.72 1.85
N HIS A 73 23.25 35.39 2.99
CA HIS A 73 23.68 36.80 2.99
C HIS A 73 25.22 37.01 2.89
N VAL A 74 25.90 36.02 2.30
CA VAL A 74 27.20 36.07 1.58
C VAL A 74 28.02 37.36 1.74
N GLY A 75 29.21 37.22 2.33
CA GLY A 75 30.32 38.13 2.06
C GLY A 75 30.94 37.89 0.68
N SER A 76 31.46 38.96 0.06
CA SER A 76 32.73 38.98 -0.72
C SER A 76 32.86 40.28 -1.52
N GLY A 77 33.94 41.03 -1.28
CA GLY A 77 34.42 42.18 -2.06
C GLY A 77 35.94 42.25 -1.98
N PRO A 78 36.64 42.76 -3.02
CA PRO A 78 37.69 42.02 -3.71
C PRO A 78 39.10 42.18 -3.13
N SER A 79 39.92 41.12 -3.29
CA SER A 79 41.37 41.13 -3.10
C SER A 79 42.07 41.95 -4.19
N GLY A 80 42.78 43.01 -3.79
CA GLY A 80 43.69 43.81 -4.63
C GLY A 80 45.10 43.22 -4.72
N PRO A 81 45.93 43.67 -5.69
CA PRO A 81 46.94 42.84 -6.34
C PRO A 81 48.30 42.80 -5.64
N GLU A 82 49.04 41.73 -5.93
CA GLU A 82 50.44 41.51 -5.63
C GLU A 82 51.34 42.65 -6.18
N ALA A 83 52.31 43.10 -5.38
CA ALA A 83 53.47 43.87 -5.85
C ALA A 83 54.72 43.46 -5.04
N GLY A 84 55.77 43.04 -5.76
CA GLY A 84 56.99 42.44 -5.22
C GLY A 84 58.02 43.41 -4.63
N GLY A 85 59.13 42.79 -4.18
CA GLY A 85 60.34 43.42 -3.64
C GLY A 85 61.09 42.48 -2.73
#